data_AF-A0A9J6EGS1-F1
#
_entry.id   AF-A0A9J6EGS1-F1
#
_cell.length_a   1.000
_cell.length_b   1.000
_cell.length_c   1.000
_cell.angle_alpha   90.00
_cell.angle_beta   90.00
_cell.angle_gamma   90.00
#
_symmetry.space_group_name_H-M   'P 1'
#
loop_
_entity.id
_entity.type
_entity.pdbx_description
1 polymer ?
#
loop_
_entity_poly.entity_id
_entity_poly.type
_entity_poly.pdbx_seq_one_letter_code
_entity_poly.pdbx_strand_id
1 'polypeptide(L)'
;MYFRIVDVLDVELIEQTQQPARTVYTLPQPPLTLKLSLERHVPGTHFKSRNQVIQWIFHDLSTYTLYPGKLYNEAASALVNAYPNLRDTTGTGHESWREALKFKAKYERKKMRVNTGELPPVVAKRPRKQPTSAEVQNRTTRPSIPSGFFDAEDDETILAHITGMQKECKKAKPDHEYVKDSMLRTFSARRDWISKEIPSIEDITDRYPALMLATIARNEFQTQTGVSLPEKLQEVLTPASRKIIEVARKKRHLKHFFCTFDEAASAAQPPHKVVTRGSRDRILAAAAAFPKEAEMLQARVLRFGCTLKNPTGSKYSEPSTTASLIIIGWF
;
A
#
# COMPACT_ATOMS: atom_id res chain seq x y z
N MET A 1 19.41 -36.89 -28.12
CA MET A 1 19.02 -36.56 -29.51
C MET A 1 17.50 -36.50 -29.54
N TYR A 2 16.81 -35.40 -29.83
CA TYR A 2 17.17 -34.02 -30.23
C TYR A 2 16.06 -33.07 -29.74
N PHE A 3 16.25 -31.78 -29.40
CA PHE A 3 17.46 -30.97 -29.14
C PHE A 3 17.07 -29.78 -28.20
N ARG A 4 17.72 -28.61 -28.29
CA ARG A 4 17.29 -27.34 -27.66
C ARG A 4 17.14 -26.23 -28.72
N ILE A 5 15.91 -25.77 -28.96
CA ILE A 5 15.51 -24.49 -29.58
C ILE A 5 14.07 -24.24 -29.07
N VAL A 6 13.65 -23.13 -28.45
CA VAL A 6 14.30 -21.86 -28.08
C VAL A 6 14.32 -21.66 -26.55
N ASP A 7 15.49 -21.33 -26.01
CA ASP A 7 15.60 -20.26 -25.01
C ASP A 7 15.93 -18.98 -25.79
N VAL A 8 15.60 -17.80 -25.25
CA VAL A 8 15.84 -16.47 -25.86
C VAL A 8 15.05 -16.21 -27.16
N LEU A 9 13.76 -15.87 -27.01
CA LEU A 9 13.11 -14.80 -27.78
C LEU A 9 12.09 -14.05 -26.89
N ASP A 10 12.32 -12.74 -26.77
CA ASP A 10 11.35 -11.65 -26.68
C ASP A 10 10.34 -11.62 -25.53
N VAL A 11 10.85 -11.22 -24.36
CA VAL A 11 10.06 -10.58 -23.29
C VAL A 11 9.40 -9.26 -23.78
N GLU A 12 9.94 -8.63 -24.82
CA GLU A 12 9.42 -7.38 -25.42
C GLU A 12 8.02 -7.54 -26.07
N LEU A 13 7.58 -8.75 -26.44
CA LEU A 13 6.29 -8.93 -27.13
C LEU A 13 5.05 -8.79 -26.21
N ILE A 14 5.24 -8.59 -24.90
CA ILE A 14 4.14 -8.34 -23.95
C ILE A 14 3.86 -6.84 -23.78
N GLU A 15 4.82 -5.96 -24.07
CA GLU A 15 4.65 -4.50 -23.89
C GLU A 15 3.92 -3.80 -25.04
N GLN A 16 3.65 -4.50 -26.16
CA GLN A 16 3.10 -3.90 -27.39
C GLN A 16 1.60 -4.12 -27.63
N THR A 17 0.84 -4.69 -26.67
CA THR A 17 -0.63 -4.90 -26.84
C THR A 17 -1.52 -4.35 -25.72
N GLN A 18 -1.02 -3.44 -24.87
CA GLN A 18 -1.91 -2.55 -24.11
C GLN A 18 -2.55 -1.51 -25.05
N GLN A 19 -3.65 -1.92 -25.66
CA GLN A 19 -4.58 -1.01 -26.33
C GLN A 19 -5.06 0.06 -25.32
N PRO A 20 -5.24 1.33 -25.73
CA PRO A 20 -5.58 2.41 -24.81
C PRO A 20 -6.85 2.11 -24.03
N ALA A 21 -6.87 2.46 -22.74
CA ALA A 21 -7.91 2.11 -21.77
C ALA A 21 -9.33 2.32 -22.35
N ARG A 22 -9.94 1.20 -22.74
CA ARG A 22 -11.16 1.19 -23.57
C ARG A 22 -12.35 1.63 -22.72
N THR A 23 -12.85 2.84 -22.96
CA THR A 23 -13.94 3.45 -22.16
C THR A 23 -15.34 2.93 -22.48
N VAL A 24 -15.46 2.00 -23.44
CA VAL A 24 -16.70 1.33 -23.82
C VAL A 24 -16.39 -0.13 -24.15
N TYR A 25 -16.98 -1.06 -23.41
CA TYR A 25 -16.91 -2.48 -23.73
C TYR A 25 -17.72 -2.82 -24.99
N THR A 26 -17.20 -3.72 -25.83
CA THR A 26 -17.91 -4.29 -26.98
C THR A 26 -17.84 -5.81 -26.87
N LEU A 27 -18.99 -6.49 -26.83
CA LEU A 27 -19.04 -7.94 -26.73
C LEU A 27 -18.39 -8.58 -27.98
N PRO A 28 -17.39 -9.46 -27.85
CA PRO A 28 -16.77 -10.14 -28.98
C PRO A 28 -17.75 -11.15 -29.62
N GLN A 29 -17.35 -11.76 -30.72
CA GLN A 29 -18.11 -12.87 -31.31
C GLN A 29 -17.93 -14.16 -30.49
N PRO A 30 -19.00 -14.87 -30.11
CA PRO A 30 -18.91 -16.12 -29.37
C PRO A 30 -18.42 -17.28 -30.25
N PRO A 31 -17.60 -18.20 -29.70
CA PRO A 31 -17.30 -19.49 -30.35
C PRO A 31 -18.58 -20.22 -30.75
N LEU A 32 -18.57 -20.93 -31.89
CA LEU A 32 -19.77 -21.55 -32.48
C LEU A 32 -20.53 -22.48 -31.50
N THR A 33 -19.81 -23.22 -30.66
CA THR A 33 -20.37 -24.10 -29.61
C THR A 33 -21.07 -23.34 -28.49
N LEU A 34 -20.58 -22.13 -28.16
CA LEU A 34 -21.22 -21.21 -27.23
C LEU A 34 -22.42 -20.53 -27.88
N LYS A 35 -22.30 -20.07 -29.13
CA LYS A 35 -23.39 -19.44 -29.90
C LYS A 35 -24.63 -20.33 -29.97
N LEU A 36 -24.47 -21.59 -30.39
CA LEU A 36 -25.56 -22.58 -30.42
C LEU A 36 -26.15 -22.88 -29.03
N SER A 37 -25.35 -22.78 -27.96
CA SER A 37 -25.82 -22.98 -26.59
C SER A 37 -26.62 -21.77 -26.07
N LEU A 38 -26.25 -20.55 -26.48
CA LEU A 38 -26.93 -19.30 -26.17
C LEU A 38 -28.29 -19.21 -26.90
N GLU A 39 -28.31 -19.50 -28.19
CA GLU A 39 -29.52 -19.47 -29.04
C GLU A 39 -30.58 -20.51 -28.63
N ARG A 40 -30.15 -21.64 -28.05
CA ARG A 40 -31.05 -22.71 -27.56
C ARG A 40 -31.49 -22.53 -26.11
N HIS A 41 -31.11 -21.45 -25.42
CA HIS A 41 -31.49 -21.25 -24.02
C HIS A 41 -32.93 -20.73 -23.88
N VAL A 42 -33.71 -21.41 -23.05
CA VAL A 42 -35.10 -21.03 -22.72
C VAL A 42 -35.11 -20.22 -21.42
N PRO A 43 -35.72 -19.02 -21.38
CA PRO A 43 -35.83 -18.20 -20.18
C PRO A 43 -36.37 -18.97 -18.97
N GLY A 44 -35.89 -18.64 -17.76
CA GLY A 44 -36.26 -19.33 -16.52
C GLY A 44 -35.65 -20.72 -16.32
N THR A 45 -35.04 -21.33 -17.33
CA THR A 45 -34.34 -22.62 -17.19
C THR A 45 -32.87 -22.46 -16.80
N HIS A 46 -32.29 -23.43 -16.08
CA HIS A 46 -30.88 -23.39 -15.68
C HIS A 46 -29.93 -23.49 -16.88
N PHE A 47 -29.22 -22.39 -17.18
CA PHE A 47 -28.30 -22.29 -18.30
C PHE A 47 -26.99 -23.06 -18.06
N LYS A 48 -26.89 -24.28 -18.62
CA LYS A 48 -25.74 -25.20 -18.43
C LYS A 48 -24.38 -24.58 -18.83
N SER A 49 -24.33 -23.77 -19.88
CA SER A 49 -23.09 -23.16 -20.39
C SER A 49 -22.67 -21.86 -19.70
N ARG A 50 -23.32 -21.48 -18.59
CA ARG A 50 -23.05 -20.23 -17.86
C ARG A 50 -21.56 -20.01 -17.56
N ASN A 51 -20.86 -21.02 -17.05
CA ASN A 51 -19.43 -20.94 -16.74
C ASN A 51 -18.54 -20.77 -17.98
N GLN A 52 -18.94 -21.32 -19.13
CA GLN A 52 -18.21 -21.17 -20.39
C GLN A 52 -18.34 -19.74 -20.92
N VAL A 53 -19.53 -19.14 -20.83
CA VAL A 53 -19.77 -17.72 -21.19
C VAL A 53 -18.97 -16.78 -20.27
N ILE A 54 -19.00 -17.01 -18.95
CA ILE A 54 -18.20 -16.25 -17.98
C ILE A 54 -16.69 -16.36 -18.30
N GLN A 55 -16.20 -17.54 -18.67
CA GLN A 55 -14.79 -17.75 -19.02
C GLN A 55 -14.40 -17.07 -20.34
N TRP A 56 -15.28 -17.10 -21.35
CA TRP A 56 -15.07 -16.46 -22.64
C TRP A 56 -14.99 -14.92 -22.51
N ILE A 57 -15.96 -14.30 -21.84
CA ILE A 57 -15.95 -12.84 -21.58
C ILE A 57 -14.78 -12.46 -20.68
N PHE A 58 -14.45 -13.27 -19.66
CA PHE A 58 -13.27 -13.03 -18.82
C PHE A 58 -11.95 -13.08 -19.63
N HIS A 59 -11.83 -13.99 -20.59
CA HIS A 59 -10.64 -14.09 -21.43
C HIS A 59 -10.45 -12.83 -22.29
N ASP A 60 -11.51 -12.38 -22.97
CA ASP A 60 -11.50 -11.12 -23.73
C ASP A 60 -11.20 -9.91 -22.82
N LEU A 61 -11.90 -9.75 -21.69
CA LEU A 61 -11.61 -8.69 -20.71
C LEU A 61 -10.15 -8.69 -20.25
N SER A 62 -9.55 -9.87 -20.07
CA SER A 62 -8.15 -10.04 -19.65
C SER A 62 -7.13 -9.65 -20.71
N THR A 63 -7.52 -9.47 -21.98
CA THR A 63 -6.63 -8.92 -23.02
C THR A 63 -6.40 -7.42 -22.84
N TYR A 64 -7.36 -6.70 -22.26
CA TYR A 64 -7.23 -5.27 -21.97
C TYR A 64 -6.66 -5.03 -20.56
N THR A 65 -7.16 -5.73 -19.53
CA THR A 65 -6.65 -5.62 -18.15
C THR A 65 -7.12 -6.77 -17.26
N LEU A 66 -6.31 -7.13 -16.25
CA LEU A 66 -6.68 -8.09 -15.20
C LEU A 66 -7.55 -7.46 -14.08
N TYR A 67 -7.76 -6.13 -14.13
CA TYR A 67 -8.60 -5.35 -13.21
C TYR A 67 -9.71 -4.53 -13.93
N PRO A 68 -10.62 -5.14 -14.73
CA PRO A 68 -11.63 -4.42 -15.53
C PRO A 68 -12.56 -3.41 -14.84
N GLY A 69 -12.74 -3.46 -13.51
CA GLY A 69 -13.58 -2.51 -12.77
C GLY A 69 -14.97 -2.29 -13.36
N LYS A 70 -15.24 -1.07 -13.84
CA LYS A 70 -16.52 -0.65 -14.48
C LYS A 70 -16.91 -1.54 -15.68
N LEU A 71 -15.93 -2.04 -16.44
CA LEU A 71 -16.16 -2.88 -17.61
C LEU A 71 -16.86 -4.22 -17.27
N TYR A 72 -16.82 -4.69 -16.01
CA TYR A 72 -17.65 -5.83 -15.61
C TYR A 72 -19.15 -5.55 -15.74
N ASN A 73 -19.59 -4.31 -15.51
CA ASN A 73 -20.99 -3.91 -15.62
C ASN A 73 -21.38 -3.79 -17.10
N GLU A 74 -20.54 -3.11 -17.89
CA GLU A 74 -20.74 -2.96 -19.34
C GLU A 74 -20.74 -4.31 -20.07
N ALA A 75 -19.82 -5.23 -19.74
CA ALA A 75 -19.79 -6.57 -20.34
C ALA A 75 -21.01 -7.43 -19.96
N ALA A 76 -21.48 -7.34 -18.72
CA ALA A 76 -22.69 -8.02 -18.28
C ALA A 76 -23.95 -7.42 -18.94
N SER A 77 -24.01 -6.09 -19.09
CA SER A 77 -25.09 -5.40 -19.81
C SER A 77 -25.09 -5.77 -21.30
N ALA A 78 -23.94 -5.70 -21.97
CA ALA A 78 -23.79 -6.06 -23.38
C ALA A 78 -24.17 -7.53 -23.65
N LEU A 79 -23.81 -8.46 -22.76
CA LEU A 79 -24.24 -9.85 -22.83
C LEU A 79 -25.76 -10.00 -22.80
N VAL A 80 -26.43 -9.34 -21.85
CA VAL A 80 -27.90 -9.43 -21.68
C VAL A 80 -28.65 -8.69 -22.79
N ASN A 81 -28.10 -7.59 -23.32
CA ASN A 81 -28.65 -6.88 -24.47
C ASN A 81 -28.54 -7.71 -25.76
N ALA A 82 -27.45 -8.47 -25.94
CA ALA A 82 -27.29 -9.38 -27.07
C ALA A 82 -28.12 -10.68 -26.91
N TYR A 83 -28.35 -11.13 -25.67
CA TYR A 83 -29.08 -12.37 -25.36
C TYR A 83 -30.11 -12.15 -24.24
N PRO A 84 -31.29 -11.56 -24.53
CA PRO A 84 -32.30 -11.23 -23.52
C PRO A 84 -32.79 -12.42 -22.69
N ASN A 85 -32.71 -13.65 -23.22
CA ASN A 85 -33.08 -14.88 -22.50
C ASN A 85 -32.21 -15.15 -21.25
N LEU A 86 -31.02 -14.53 -21.17
CA LEU A 86 -30.11 -14.63 -20.03
C LEU A 86 -30.39 -13.62 -18.91
N ARG A 87 -31.37 -12.73 -19.07
CA ARG A 87 -31.67 -11.65 -18.13
C ARG A 87 -32.07 -12.20 -16.75
N ASP A 88 -31.48 -11.65 -15.70
CA ASP A 88 -31.85 -11.95 -14.32
C ASP A 88 -33.26 -11.43 -14.00
N THR A 89 -34.04 -12.22 -13.25
CA THR A 89 -35.40 -11.86 -12.80
C THR A 89 -35.42 -10.69 -11.80
N THR A 90 -34.26 -10.27 -11.29
CA THR A 90 -34.14 -9.35 -10.15
C THR A 90 -33.19 -8.19 -10.45
N GLY A 91 -33.57 -6.97 -10.06
CA GLY A 91 -32.71 -5.78 -10.15
C GLY A 91 -32.54 -5.29 -11.59
N THR A 92 -31.30 -4.94 -11.96
CA THR A 92 -30.95 -4.43 -13.29
C THR A 92 -31.14 -5.44 -14.43
N GLY A 93 -31.11 -6.74 -14.11
CA GLY A 93 -31.22 -7.83 -15.09
C GLY A 93 -29.88 -8.42 -15.54
N HIS A 94 -28.74 -7.87 -15.10
CA HIS A 94 -27.40 -8.37 -15.43
C HIS A 94 -26.46 -8.49 -14.22
N GLU A 95 -26.99 -8.29 -13.01
CA GLU A 95 -26.23 -8.23 -11.76
C GLU A 95 -25.51 -9.55 -11.44
N SER A 96 -26.17 -10.69 -11.67
CA SER A 96 -25.59 -12.00 -11.40
C SER A 96 -24.43 -12.33 -12.35
N TRP A 97 -24.45 -11.75 -13.56
CA TRP A 97 -23.39 -11.87 -14.55
C TRP A 97 -22.19 -10.99 -14.20
N ARG A 98 -22.44 -9.73 -13.80
CA ARG A 98 -21.40 -8.80 -13.30
C ARG A 98 -20.62 -9.42 -12.14
N GLU A 99 -21.32 -9.91 -11.12
CA GLU A 99 -20.67 -10.52 -9.96
C GLU A 99 -19.95 -11.83 -10.33
N ALA A 100 -20.50 -12.65 -11.23
CA ALA A 100 -19.81 -13.86 -11.68
C ALA A 100 -18.49 -13.57 -12.42
N LEU A 101 -18.43 -12.50 -13.23
CA LEU A 101 -17.19 -12.01 -13.86
C LEU A 101 -16.19 -11.51 -12.81
N LYS A 102 -16.66 -10.69 -11.84
CA LYS A 102 -15.86 -10.18 -10.71
C LYS A 102 -15.29 -11.33 -9.86
N PHE A 103 -16.07 -12.38 -9.62
CA PHE A 103 -15.62 -13.62 -8.95
C PHE A 103 -14.61 -14.43 -9.78
N LYS A 104 -14.83 -14.61 -11.09
CA LYS A 104 -13.90 -15.32 -11.99
C LYS A 104 -12.53 -14.62 -12.01
N ALA A 105 -12.51 -13.30 -12.22
CA ALA A 105 -11.29 -12.51 -12.21
C ALA A 105 -10.59 -12.48 -10.84
N LYS A 106 -11.34 -12.53 -9.73
CA LYS A 106 -10.77 -12.67 -8.38
C LYS A 106 -10.18 -14.07 -8.15
N TYR A 107 -10.80 -15.12 -8.70
CA TYR A 107 -10.31 -16.49 -8.59
C TYR A 107 -9.02 -16.70 -9.38
N GLU A 108 -8.97 -16.28 -10.66
CA GLU A 108 -7.73 -16.42 -11.46
C GLU A 108 -6.60 -15.56 -10.89
N ARG A 109 -6.85 -14.32 -10.43
CA ARG A 109 -5.83 -13.52 -9.70
C ARG A 109 -5.31 -14.23 -8.45
N LYS A 110 -6.16 -14.92 -7.68
CA LYS A 110 -5.70 -15.72 -6.53
C LYS A 110 -4.85 -16.90 -7.00
N LYS A 111 -5.28 -17.64 -8.02
CA LYS A 111 -4.57 -18.77 -8.60
C LYS A 111 -3.18 -18.38 -9.11
N MET A 112 -3.04 -17.22 -9.76
CA MET A 112 -1.74 -16.67 -10.16
C MET A 112 -0.82 -16.47 -8.96
N ARG A 113 -1.26 -15.76 -7.90
CA ARG A 113 -0.45 -15.54 -6.68
C ARG A 113 0.01 -16.86 -6.02
N VAL A 114 -0.90 -17.84 -5.94
CA VAL A 114 -0.58 -19.20 -5.42
C VAL A 114 0.49 -19.89 -6.28
N ASN A 115 0.42 -19.76 -7.62
CA ASN A 115 1.41 -20.33 -8.53
C ASN A 115 2.76 -19.58 -8.52
N THR A 116 2.76 -18.28 -8.21
CA THR A 116 3.98 -17.45 -8.05
C THR A 116 4.68 -17.69 -6.70
N GLY A 117 4.05 -18.39 -5.76
CA GLY A 117 4.64 -18.78 -4.48
C GLY A 117 4.33 -17.85 -3.30
N GLU A 118 3.53 -16.80 -3.51
CA GLU A 118 3.13 -15.86 -2.45
C GLU A 118 1.92 -16.40 -1.66
N LEU A 119 2.12 -16.76 -0.38
CA LEU A 119 1.09 -17.31 0.50
C LEU A 119 1.13 -16.74 1.92
N PRO A 120 -0.01 -16.18 2.37
CA PRO A 120 -0.53 -16.49 3.71
C PRO A 120 -1.71 -17.50 3.67
N PRO A 121 -2.00 -18.20 4.78
CA PRO A 121 -2.92 -19.34 4.79
C PRO A 121 -4.42 -18.98 4.71
N VAL A 122 -5.23 -19.98 4.36
CA VAL A 122 -6.69 -19.84 4.18
C VAL A 122 -7.40 -19.68 5.54
N VAL A 123 -8.03 -18.52 5.75
CA VAL A 123 -8.98 -18.29 6.85
C VAL A 123 -10.43 -18.38 6.33
N ALA A 124 -11.31 -19.00 7.11
CA ALA A 124 -12.67 -19.35 6.70
C ALA A 124 -13.62 -18.13 6.56
N LYS A 125 -14.63 -18.27 5.70
CA LYS A 125 -15.65 -17.23 5.44
C LYS A 125 -16.67 -17.15 6.58
N ARG A 126 -17.08 -15.92 6.95
CA ARG A 126 -18.34 -15.63 7.68
C ARG A 126 -19.09 -14.48 6.98
N PRO A 127 -20.43 -14.38 7.12
CA PRO A 127 -21.29 -13.62 6.19
C PRO A 127 -21.28 -12.08 6.41
N ARG A 128 -21.81 -11.37 5.41
CA ARG A 128 -21.80 -9.89 5.24
C ARG A 128 -23.20 -9.31 5.49
N LYS A 129 -23.29 -8.03 5.91
CA LYS A 129 -24.49 -7.17 5.85
C LYS A 129 -24.08 -5.77 5.31
N GLN A 130 -25.02 -5.01 4.73
CA GLN A 130 -24.86 -3.68 4.07
C GLN A 130 -25.66 -2.59 4.83
N PRO A 131 -25.35 -1.27 4.69
CA PRO A 131 -25.71 -0.35 3.56
C PRO A 131 -24.57 -0.12 2.53
N THR A 132 -24.61 0.65 1.42
CA THR A 132 -25.56 1.54 0.67
C THR A 132 -25.60 3.08 0.93
N SER A 133 -25.84 3.86 -0.16
CA SER A 133 -25.71 5.34 -0.38
C SER A 133 -24.25 5.87 -0.42
N ALA A 134 -23.70 6.64 -1.38
CA ALA A 134 -24.12 7.46 -2.55
C ALA A 134 -24.18 9.00 -2.32
N GLU A 135 -23.37 9.79 -3.07
CA GLU A 135 -23.71 11.01 -3.89
C GLU A 135 -22.48 11.93 -4.21
N VAL A 136 -22.08 11.98 -5.50
CA VAL A 136 -21.58 13.11 -6.36
C VAL A 136 -20.67 14.28 -5.86
N GLN A 137 -19.47 14.38 -6.47
CA GLN A 137 -18.67 15.56 -6.95
C GLN A 137 -18.47 16.82 -6.05
N ASN A 138 -17.24 17.36 -5.92
CA ASN A 138 -16.64 18.24 -6.96
C ASN A 138 -15.10 18.42 -6.90
N ARG A 139 -14.54 19.33 -7.73
CA ARG A 139 -13.11 19.37 -8.15
C ARG A 139 -12.47 20.77 -7.98
N THR A 140 -11.24 20.82 -7.46
CA THR A 140 -10.32 21.99 -7.52
C THR A 140 -8.89 21.50 -7.77
N THR A 141 -8.05 22.31 -8.44
CA THR A 141 -6.81 21.85 -9.09
C THR A 141 -5.54 22.20 -8.30
N ARG A 142 -4.66 21.21 -8.09
CA ARG A 142 -3.24 21.37 -7.69
C ARG A 142 -2.34 20.36 -8.46
N PRO A 143 -0.99 20.42 -8.37
CA PRO A 143 -0.12 19.92 -9.43
C PRO A 143 -0.23 18.42 -9.74
N SER A 144 -0.29 18.08 -11.02
CA SER A 144 -0.24 16.68 -11.47
C SER A 144 1.18 16.13 -11.38
N ILE A 145 1.40 15.23 -10.43
CA ILE A 145 2.48 14.23 -10.50
C ILE A 145 2.13 13.24 -11.63
N PRO A 146 3.09 12.57 -12.31
CA PRO A 146 2.79 11.69 -13.43
C PRO A 146 1.80 10.57 -13.08
N SER A 147 0.70 10.49 -13.81
CA SER A 147 -0.38 9.52 -13.62
C SER A 147 -0.04 8.13 -14.20
N GLY A 148 0.95 7.47 -13.61
CA GLY A 148 1.30 6.07 -13.89
C GLY A 148 1.76 5.35 -12.63
N PHE A 149 1.28 4.11 -12.43
CA PHE A 149 1.48 3.15 -11.33
C PHE A 149 0.35 2.91 -10.31
N PHE A 150 -0.71 3.72 -10.29
CA PHE A 150 -1.89 3.42 -9.46
C PHE A 150 -3.17 3.39 -10.31
N ASP A 151 -3.54 2.17 -10.75
CA ASP A 151 -4.89 1.88 -11.21
C ASP A 151 -5.91 2.26 -10.14
N ALA A 152 -7.02 2.87 -10.55
CA ALA A 152 -8.09 3.26 -9.64
C ALA A 152 -8.86 2.02 -9.14
N GLU A 153 -8.50 1.52 -7.95
CA GLU A 153 -9.30 0.48 -7.27
C GLU A 153 -10.72 1.01 -6.97
N ASP A 154 -11.74 0.19 -7.23
CA ASP A 154 -13.14 0.54 -6.94
C ASP A 154 -13.32 0.99 -5.48
N ASP A 155 -14.23 1.94 -5.21
CA ASP A 155 -14.48 2.47 -3.85
C ASP A 155 -14.78 1.37 -2.81
N GLU A 156 -15.49 0.31 -3.20
CA GLU A 156 -15.71 -0.88 -2.36
C GLU A 156 -14.40 -1.53 -1.89
N THR A 157 -13.38 -1.54 -2.75
CA THR A 157 -12.08 -2.18 -2.54
C THR A 157 -11.20 -1.28 -1.68
N ILE A 158 -11.17 0.02 -1.97
CA ILE A 158 -10.55 1.05 -1.12
C ILE A 158 -11.10 0.97 0.31
N LEU A 159 -12.44 0.97 0.48
CA LEU A 159 -13.09 0.84 1.78
C LEU A 159 -12.79 -0.49 2.47
N ALA A 160 -12.64 -1.59 1.71
CA ALA A 160 -12.22 -2.88 2.26
C ALA A 160 -10.77 -2.86 2.78
N HIS A 161 -9.84 -2.21 2.08
CA HIS A 161 -8.46 -2.03 2.55
C HIS A 161 -8.36 -1.10 3.76
N ILE A 162 -9.10 0.01 3.78
CA ILE A 162 -9.22 0.89 4.97
C ILE A 162 -9.72 0.08 6.18
N THR A 163 -10.87 -0.59 6.03
CA THR A 163 -11.51 -1.37 7.10
C THR A 163 -10.64 -2.54 7.57
N GLY A 164 -9.88 -3.16 6.67
CA GLY A 164 -8.96 -4.25 6.98
C GLY A 164 -7.76 -3.76 7.79
N MET A 165 -7.06 -2.73 7.30
CA MET A 165 -5.96 -2.07 8.00
C MET A 165 -6.38 -1.55 9.39
N GLN A 166 -7.53 -0.90 9.52
CA GLN A 166 -8.05 -0.43 10.82
C GLN A 166 -8.24 -1.59 11.83
N LYS A 167 -8.58 -2.79 11.37
CA LYS A 167 -8.68 -3.99 12.22
C LYS A 167 -7.30 -4.58 12.51
N GLU A 168 -6.38 -4.53 11.56
CA GLU A 168 -5.01 -5.02 11.69
C GLU A 168 -4.21 -4.23 12.72
N CYS A 169 -4.28 -2.89 12.66
CA CYS A 169 -3.67 -1.99 13.63
C CYS A 169 -4.22 -2.14 15.06
N LYS A 170 -5.38 -2.80 15.24
CA LYS A 170 -6.01 -3.07 16.54
C LYS A 170 -5.68 -4.46 17.10
N LYS A 171 -4.88 -5.28 16.41
CA LYS A 171 -4.41 -6.59 16.92
C LYS A 171 -3.18 -6.44 17.81
N ALA A 172 -3.06 -7.30 18.82
CA ALA A 172 -1.84 -7.42 19.63
C ALA A 172 -0.61 -7.92 18.85
N LYS A 173 -0.81 -8.48 17.64
CA LYS A 173 0.22 -8.81 16.65
C LYS A 173 -0.30 -8.46 15.25
N PRO A 174 -0.05 -7.25 14.73
CA PRO A 174 -0.47 -6.84 13.39
C PRO A 174 0.33 -7.54 12.29
N ASP A 175 -0.34 -7.87 11.18
CA ASP A 175 0.28 -8.15 9.90
C ASP A 175 0.80 -6.84 9.27
N HIS A 176 2.10 -6.60 9.44
CA HIS A 176 2.75 -5.39 8.93
C HIS A 176 2.84 -5.34 7.40
N GLU A 177 2.81 -6.48 6.71
CA GLU A 177 2.84 -6.54 5.24
C GLU A 177 1.47 -6.20 4.66
N TYR A 178 0.40 -6.75 5.25
CA TYR A 178 -0.98 -6.40 4.88
C TYR A 178 -1.32 -4.93 5.17
N VAL A 179 -0.81 -4.36 6.28
CA VAL A 179 -0.91 -2.92 6.55
C VAL A 179 -0.17 -2.11 5.47
N LYS A 180 1.04 -2.53 5.06
CA LYS A 180 1.82 -1.84 4.02
C LYS A 180 1.14 -1.90 2.64
N ASP A 181 0.65 -3.07 2.21
CA ASP A 181 -0.11 -3.24 0.96
C ASP A 181 -1.40 -2.42 0.97
N SER A 182 -2.16 -2.44 2.08
CA SER A 182 -3.40 -1.68 2.21
C SER A 182 -3.14 -0.17 2.22
N MET A 183 -2.07 0.31 2.85
CA MET A 183 -1.67 1.73 2.79
C MET A 183 -1.23 2.15 1.38
N LEU A 184 -0.51 1.28 0.67
CA LEU A 184 -0.06 1.52 -0.71
C LEU A 184 -1.25 1.63 -1.67
N ARG A 185 -2.17 0.65 -1.67
CA ARG A 185 -3.40 0.67 -2.49
C ARG A 185 -4.26 1.89 -2.27
N THR A 186 -4.41 2.27 -1.00
CA THR A 186 -5.26 3.39 -0.62
C THR A 186 -4.58 4.76 -0.75
N PHE A 187 -3.33 4.84 -1.21
CA PHE A 187 -2.56 6.08 -1.34
C PHE A 187 -3.27 7.13 -2.21
N SER A 188 -3.67 6.77 -3.43
CA SER A 188 -4.35 7.69 -4.35
C SER A 188 -5.67 8.20 -3.75
N ALA A 189 -6.56 7.30 -3.33
CA ALA A 189 -7.85 7.67 -2.73
C ALA A 189 -7.71 8.47 -1.43
N ARG A 190 -6.68 8.19 -0.60
CA ARG A 190 -6.36 8.96 0.62
C ARG A 190 -5.88 10.37 0.28
N ARG A 191 -5.01 10.50 -0.72
CA ARG A 191 -4.51 11.82 -1.17
C ARG A 191 -5.64 12.65 -1.75
N ASP A 192 -6.48 12.05 -2.59
CA ASP A 192 -7.70 12.68 -3.13
C ASP A 192 -8.68 13.10 -2.02
N TRP A 193 -8.90 12.24 -1.02
CA TRP A 193 -9.75 12.55 0.13
C TRP A 193 -9.22 13.74 0.92
N ILE A 194 -7.95 13.70 1.35
CA ILE A 194 -7.34 14.77 2.15
C ILE A 194 -7.33 16.10 1.36
N SER A 195 -7.10 16.06 0.06
CA SER A 195 -7.05 17.27 -0.78
C SER A 195 -8.42 17.87 -1.13
N LYS A 196 -9.53 17.13 -0.96
CA LYS A 196 -10.90 17.60 -1.25
C LYS A 196 -11.67 17.98 0.01
N GLU A 197 -11.58 17.18 1.06
CA GLU A 197 -12.36 17.37 2.30
C GLU A 197 -11.58 18.15 3.37
N ILE A 198 -10.26 18.31 3.22
CA ILE A 198 -9.35 18.97 4.19
C ILE A 198 -9.63 18.51 5.64
N PRO A 199 -9.63 17.18 5.90
CA PRO A 199 -9.98 16.58 7.19
C PRO A 199 -8.96 16.94 8.28
N SER A 200 -9.36 16.86 9.55
CA SER A 200 -8.45 17.10 10.67
C SER A 200 -7.39 16.00 10.79
N ILE A 201 -6.33 16.27 11.55
CA ILE A 201 -5.31 15.26 11.86
C ILE A 201 -5.95 14.05 12.57
N GLU A 202 -6.93 14.29 13.45
CA GLU A 202 -7.66 13.25 14.17
C GLU A 202 -8.43 12.35 13.19
N ASP A 203 -9.25 12.92 12.31
CA ASP A 203 -9.97 12.20 11.24
C ASP A 203 -9.02 11.37 10.35
N ILE A 204 -7.87 11.95 9.98
CA ILE A 204 -6.85 11.27 9.18
C ILE A 204 -6.29 10.06 9.93
N THR A 205 -6.01 10.20 11.22
CA THR A 205 -5.47 9.10 12.05
C THR A 205 -6.52 8.05 12.41
N ASP A 206 -7.79 8.40 12.52
CA ASP A 206 -8.87 7.44 12.78
C ASP A 206 -9.23 6.63 11.52
N ARG A 207 -9.23 7.28 10.35
CA ARG A 207 -9.41 6.61 9.05
C ARG A 207 -8.18 5.80 8.64
N TYR A 208 -6.97 6.30 8.94
CA TYR A 208 -5.69 5.67 8.59
C TYR A 208 -4.70 5.58 9.78
N PRO A 209 -4.99 4.76 10.81
CA PRO A 209 -4.16 4.64 12.02
C PRO A 209 -2.73 4.15 11.75
N ALA A 210 -2.50 3.51 10.60
CA ALA A 210 -1.16 3.13 10.14
C ALA A 210 -0.23 4.34 9.93
N LEU A 211 -0.76 5.55 9.67
CA LEU A 211 0.05 6.77 9.54
C LEU A 211 0.77 7.18 10.83
N MET A 212 0.27 6.75 12.00
CA MET A 212 0.96 6.97 13.28
C MET A 212 2.25 6.13 13.41
N LEU A 213 2.47 5.14 12.54
CA LEU A 213 3.70 4.37 12.51
C LEU A 213 4.75 5.08 11.63
N ALA A 214 5.86 5.50 12.24
CA ALA A 214 6.90 6.31 11.59
C ALA A 214 7.54 5.70 10.33
N THR A 215 7.46 4.38 10.13
CA THR A 215 7.87 3.73 8.86
C THR A 215 6.86 3.98 7.74
N ILE A 216 5.56 3.93 8.03
CA ILE A 216 4.49 4.19 7.07
C ILE A 216 4.45 5.68 6.71
N ALA A 217 4.51 6.59 7.70
CA ALA A 217 4.57 8.03 7.44
C ALA A 217 5.76 8.44 6.56
N ARG A 218 6.92 7.80 6.74
CA ARG A 218 8.10 8.00 5.89
C ARG A 218 7.89 7.49 4.47
N ASN A 219 7.29 6.31 4.32
CA ASN A 219 6.97 5.75 3.00
C ASN A 219 5.96 6.65 2.27
N GLU A 220 4.94 7.16 2.96
CA GLU A 220 3.96 8.11 2.43
C GLU A 220 4.64 9.38 1.88
N PHE A 221 5.55 9.97 2.67
CA PHE A 221 6.36 11.12 2.26
C PHE A 221 7.23 10.79 1.04
N GLN A 222 7.89 9.63 1.02
CA GLN A 222 8.76 9.22 -0.08
C GLN A 222 7.96 8.96 -1.37
N THR A 223 6.79 8.32 -1.28
CA THR A 223 5.89 8.13 -2.43
C THR A 223 5.33 9.46 -2.96
N GLN A 224 5.04 10.42 -2.07
CA GLN A 224 4.51 11.74 -2.46
C GLN A 224 5.57 12.68 -3.05
N THR A 225 6.83 12.61 -2.58
CA THR A 225 7.89 13.57 -2.97
C THR A 225 8.96 12.99 -3.91
N GLY A 226 9.03 11.67 -4.03
CA GLY A 226 10.16 10.96 -4.65
C GLY A 226 11.43 10.94 -3.79
N VAL A 227 11.47 11.63 -2.64
CA VAL A 227 12.68 11.83 -1.83
C VAL A 227 12.71 10.87 -0.64
N SER A 228 13.74 10.03 -0.58
CA SER A 228 14.05 9.25 0.61
C SER A 228 14.53 10.16 1.75
N LEU A 229 13.66 10.39 2.74
CA LEU A 229 13.96 11.26 3.88
C LEU A 229 15.24 10.86 4.65
N PRO A 230 15.55 9.58 4.93
CA PRO A 230 16.80 9.19 5.59
C PRO A 230 18.05 9.55 4.78
N GLU A 231 18.03 9.30 3.46
CA GLU A 231 19.15 9.62 2.57
C GLU A 231 19.35 11.14 2.48
N LYS A 232 18.27 11.93 2.32
CA LYS A 232 18.36 13.39 2.28
C LYS A 232 18.86 13.99 3.60
N LEU A 233 18.42 13.44 4.74
CA LEU A 233 18.95 13.82 6.05
C LEU A 233 20.43 13.45 6.18
N GLN A 234 20.85 12.26 5.72
CA GLN A 234 22.26 11.84 5.77
C GLN A 234 23.15 12.71 4.86
N GLU A 235 22.67 13.05 3.66
CA GLU A 235 23.34 13.95 2.71
C GLU A 235 23.60 15.34 3.31
N VAL A 236 22.60 15.92 4.00
CA VAL A 236 22.71 17.25 4.62
C VAL A 236 23.52 17.22 5.94
N LEU A 237 23.32 16.18 6.76
CA LEU A 237 23.94 16.12 8.10
C LEU A 237 25.38 15.58 8.08
N THR A 238 25.80 14.78 7.10
CA THR A 238 27.18 14.25 7.05
C THR A 238 28.23 15.35 6.86
N PRO A 239 28.07 16.32 5.93
CA PRO A 239 28.99 17.46 5.80
C PRO A 239 28.96 18.38 7.03
N ALA A 240 27.77 18.66 7.57
CA ALA A 240 27.60 19.54 8.71
C ALA A 240 28.24 18.96 9.99
N SER A 241 27.97 17.69 10.31
CA SER A 241 28.57 17.00 11.46
C SER A 241 30.08 16.87 11.34
N ARG A 242 30.63 16.56 10.15
CA ARG A 242 32.07 16.56 9.89
C ARG A 242 32.70 17.93 10.19
N LYS A 243 32.11 19.02 9.68
CA LYS A 243 32.60 20.39 9.92
C LYS A 243 32.54 20.80 11.40
N ILE A 244 31.51 20.36 12.13
CA ILE A 244 31.41 20.56 13.59
C ILE A 244 32.54 19.80 14.32
N ILE A 245 32.79 18.54 13.95
CA ILE A 245 33.87 17.71 14.52
C ILE A 245 35.24 18.33 14.24
N GLU A 246 35.51 18.80 13.01
CA GLU A 246 36.76 19.48 12.65
C GLU A 246 37.01 20.76 13.46
N VAL A 247 35.97 21.54 13.74
CA VAL A 247 36.07 22.75 14.59
C VAL A 247 36.24 22.38 16.06
N ALA A 248 35.56 21.35 16.53
CA ALA A 248 35.66 20.87 17.91
C ALA A 248 37.05 20.28 18.22
N ARG A 249 37.63 19.48 17.30
CA ARG A 249 38.99 18.91 17.44
C ARG A 249 40.09 19.97 17.61
N LYS A 250 39.86 21.20 17.13
CA LYS A 250 40.80 22.33 17.30
C LYS A 250 40.76 22.96 18.70
N LYS A 251 39.79 22.60 19.56
CA LYS A 251 39.68 23.12 20.94
C LYS A 251 40.53 22.27 21.90
N ARG A 252 41.58 22.85 22.47
CA ARG A 252 42.54 22.16 23.37
C ARG A 252 41.86 21.36 24.51
N HIS A 253 40.80 21.90 25.11
CA HIS A 253 40.08 21.24 26.21
C HIS A 253 39.27 19.99 25.78
N LEU A 254 39.02 19.79 24.48
CA LEU A 254 38.35 18.58 23.96
C LEU A 254 39.33 17.49 23.51
N LYS A 255 40.66 17.71 23.62
CA LYS A 255 41.67 16.75 23.13
C LYS A 255 41.50 15.35 23.71
N HIS A 256 41.26 15.24 25.03
CA HIS A 256 41.11 13.94 25.69
C HIS A 256 39.81 13.23 25.26
N PHE A 257 38.69 13.97 25.17
CA PHE A 257 37.42 13.45 24.67
C PHE A 257 37.55 12.83 23.28
N PHE A 258 38.23 13.51 22.34
CA PHE A 258 38.43 12.96 21.00
C PHE A 258 39.40 11.77 20.95
N CYS A 259 40.38 11.70 21.85
CA CYS A 259 41.26 10.54 21.99
C CYS A 259 40.44 9.29 22.34
N THR A 260 39.65 9.35 23.43
CA THR A 260 38.78 8.25 23.87
C THR A 260 37.66 7.93 22.87
N PHE A 261 37.17 8.92 22.13
CA PHE A 261 36.21 8.72 21.04
C PHE A 261 36.82 7.93 19.87
N ASP A 262 38.04 8.28 19.44
CA ASP A 262 38.72 7.59 18.33
C ASP A 262 39.20 6.19 18.72
N GLU A 263 39.61 5.99 19.98
CA GLU A 263 39.88 4.67 20.58
C GLU A 263 38.63 3.77 20.55
N ALA A 264 37.48 4.28 21.03
CA ALA A 264 36.21 3.55 21.04
C ALA A 264 35.70 3.25 19.62
N ALA A 265 35.84 4.19 18.68
CA ALA A 265 35.49 3.99 17.28
C ALA A 265 36.40 2.93 16.60
N SER A 266 37.68 2.86 16.98
CA SER A 266 38.62 1.86 16.46
C SER A 266 38.39 0.46 17.04
N ALA A 267 37.91 0.37 18.29
CA ALA A 267 37.52 -0.89 18.92
C ALA A 267 36.21 -1.47 18.33
N ALA A 268 35.33 -0.62 17.79
CA ALA A 268 34.07 -0.99 17.15
C ALA A 268 34.27 -1.59 15.74
N GLN A 269 34.94 -2.74 15.65
CA GLN A 269 35.09 -3.49 14.41
C GLN A 269 33.71 -3.84 13.79
N PRO A 270 33.57 -3.84 12.45
CA PRO A 270 32.38 -4.37 11.80
C PRO A 270 32.19 -5.85 12.16
N PRO A 271 30.95 -6.38 12.16
CA PRO A 271 30.68 -7.75 12.62
C PRO A 271 31.34 -8.78 11.70
N HIS A 272 32.54 -9.23 12.08
CA HIS A 272 33.21 -10.38 11.48
C HIS A 272 32.27 -11.59 11.53
N LYS A 273 32.28 -12.40 10.47
CA LYS A 273 31.46 -13.62 10.36
C LYS A 273 31.95 -14.69 11.35
N VAL A 274 31.58 -14.56 12.62
CA VAL A 274 31.86 -15.56 13.66
C VAL A 274 31.01 -16.80 13.40
N VAL A 275 31.59 -17.77 12.69
CA VAL A 275 31.06 -19.12 12.54
C VAL A 275 31.30 -19.88 13.84
N THR A 276 30.36 -19.79 14.79
CA THR A 276 30.30 -20.70 15.94
C THR A 276 28.89 -21.21 16.19
N ARG A 277 28.82 -22.44 16.73
CA ARG A 277 27.60 -23.20 17.02
C ARG A 277 26.78 -22.55 18.14
N GLY A 278 25.48 -22.85 18.21
CA GLY A 278 24.65 -22.64 19.40
C GLY A 278 23.66 -21.47 19.34
N SER A 279 22.57 -21.62 18.58
CA SER A 279 21.56 -20.56 18.38
C SER A 279 20.66 -20.26 19.59
N ARG A 280 20.91 -20.85 20.77
CA ARG A 280 20.00 -20.80 21.93
C ARG A 280 20.42 -19.76 22.98
N ASP A 281 21.70 -19.73 23.33
CA ASP A 281 22.20 -18.95 24.47
C ASP A 281 22.28 -17.44 24.15
N ARG A 282 22.51 -17.09 22.88
CA ARG A 282 22.51 -15.68 22.42
C ARG A 282 21.16 -14.99 22.60
N ILE A 283 20.04 -15.72 22.58
CA ILE A 283 18.71 -15.13 22.78
C ILE A 283 18.51 -14.75 24.25
N LEU A 284 18.94 -15.60 25.19
CA LEU A 284 18.94 -15.23 26.62
C LEU A 284 19.91 -14.09 26.93
N ALA A 285 21.12 -14.13 26.37
CA ALA A 285 22.13 -13.08 26.59
C ALA A 285 21.66 -11.70 26.06
N ALA A 286 21.05 -11.65 24.88
CA ALA A 286 20.48 -10.42 24.34
C ALA A 286 19.28 -9.94 25.17
N ALA A 287 18.35 -10.82 25.52
CA ALA A 287 17.19 -10.48 26.34
C ALA A 287 17.57 -9.96 27.74
N ALA A 288 18.70 -10.43 28.31
CA ALA A 288 19.23 -9.95 29.58
C ALA A 288 19.94 -8.58 29.50
N ALA A 289 20.32 -8.11 28.30
CA ALA A 289 20.97 -6.81 28.11
C ALA A 289 19.96 -5.65 27.96
N PHE A 290 18.87 -5.88 27.23
CA PHE A 290 17.85 -4.87 26.92
C PHE A 290 17.31 -4.05 28.12
N PRO A 291 17.10 -4.60 29.34
CA PRO A 291 16.61 -3.82 30.48
C PRO A 291 17.54 -2.67 30.89
N LYS A 292 18.86 -2.89 30.87
CA LYS A 292 19.84 -1.93 31.42
C LYS A 292 20.08 -0.74 30.50
N GLU A 293 19.97 -0.92 29.18
CA GLU A 293 20.04 0.20 28.23
C GLU A 293 18.78 1.07 28.27
N ALA A 294 17.61 0.47 28.52
CA ALA A 294 16.37 1.21 28.74
C ALA A 294 16.44 2.09 30.00
N GLU A 295 16.93 1.56 31.13
CA GLU A 295 17.17 2.36 32.35
C GLU A 295 18.19 3.49 32.12
N MET A 296 19.31 3.22 31.44
CA MET A 296 20.31 4.26 31.14
C MET A 296 19.76 5.38 30.24
N LEU A 297 18.82 5.07 29.34
CA LEU A 297 18.15 6.08 28.51
C LEU A 297 17.16 6.91 29.32
N GLN A 298 16.31 6.29 30.17
CA GLN A 298 15.43 7.04 31.08
C GLN A 298 16.23 7.93 32.05
N ALA A 299 17.33 7.41 32.62
CA ALA A 299 18.22 8.15 33.51
C ALA A 299 19.01 9.30 32.82
N ARG A 300 19.08 9.31 31.47
CA ARG A 300 19.60 10.44 30.69
C ARG A 300 18.52 11.47 30.35
N VAL A 301 17.31 11.03 29.98
CA VAL A 301 16.16 11.93 29.74
C VAL A 301 15.85 12.77 30.98
N LEU A 302 15.84 12.16 32.16
CA LEU A 302 15.64 12.86 33.44
C LEU A 302 16.71 13.92 33.77
N ARG A 303 17.93 13.83 33.21
CA ARG A 303 18.97 14.86 33.40
C ARG A 303 18.84 16.02 32.43
N PHE A 304 18.35 15.78 31.21
CA PHE A 304 18.09 16.86 30.24
C PHE A 304 16.79 17.63 30.52
N GLY A 305 15.82 17.04 31.23
CA GLY A 305 14.59 17.74 31.64
C GLY A 305 14.78 18.87 32.66
N CYS A 306 15.96 19.02 33.27
CA CYS A 306 16.17 19.91 34.42
C CYS A 306 16.91 21.23 34.11
N THR A 307 17.33 21.49 32.87
CA THR A 307 18.20 22.64 32.52
C THR A 307 17.58 23.69 31.59
N LEU A 308 16.25 23.78 31.53
CA LEU A 308 15.52 24.91 30.93
C LEU A 308 14.73 25.73 31.97
N LYS A 309 15.40 26.09 33.08
CA LYS A 309 14.94 27.20 33.95
C LYS A 309 15.73 28.45 33.59
N ASN A 310 15.10 29.37 32.86
CA ASN A 310 15.69 30.67 32.51
C ASN A 310 15.79 31.55 33.79
N PRO A 311 17.00 31.96 34.24
CA PRO A 311 17.17 32.67 35.51
C PRO A 311 16.93 34.18 35.36
N THR A 312 15.79 34.59 34.80
CA THR A 312 15.31 35.99 34.81
C THR A 312 13.81 36.02 34.54
N GLY A 313 13.05 36.73 35.37
CA GLY A 313 11.60 36.83 35.22
C GLY A 313 11.21 37.74 34.05
N SER A 314 10.49 37.20 33.07
CA SER A 314 9.89 37.96 31.96
C SER A 314 8.45 37.50 31.74
N LYS A 315 7.53 38.46 31.55
CA LYS A 315 6.08 38.20 31.44
C LYS A 315 5.67 38.02 29.98
N TYR A 316 5.79 36.80 29.46
CA TYR A 316 5.11 36.40 28.22
C TYR A 316 4.45 35.03 28.42
N SER A 317 3.21 34.92 27.96
CA SER A 317 2.46 33.66 27.91
C SER A 317 3.03 32.72 26.83
N GLU A 318 2.57 31.48 26.86
CA GLU A 318 2.97 30.36 26.00
C GLU A 318 3.08 30.70 24.50
N PRO A 319 3.93 29.99 23.73
CA PRO A 319 4.17 30.24 22.30
C PRO A 319 3.03 29.75 21.39
N SER A 320 1.83 30.27 21.63
CA SER A 320 0.71 30.23 20.70
C SER A 320 1.05 30.93 19.38
N THR A 321 0.27 30.66 18.34
CA THR A 321 0.29 31.29 17.00
C THR A 321 1.54 31.01 16.14
N THR A 322 2.76 31.13 16.65
CA THR A 322 3.98 31.08 15.80
C THR A 322 4.25 29.68 15.24
N ALA A 323 4.03 28.62 16.03
CA ALA A 323 4.15 27.24 15.56
C ALA A 323 3.07 26.88 14.52
N SER A 324 1.87 27.47 14.63
CA SER A 324 0.74 27.23 13.73
C SER A 324 1.02 27.70 12.29
N LEU A 325 1.73 28.82 12.13
CA LEU A 325 2.04 29.40 10.82
C LEU A 325 3.00 28.55 9.98
N ILE A 326 3.84 27.70 10.61
CA ILE A 326 4.78 26.83 9.89
C ILE A 326 4.06 25.66 9.21
N ILE A 327 2.94 25.18 9.78
CA ILE A 327 2.17 24.05 9.24
C ILE A 327 1.29 24.49 8.06
N ILE A 328 0.72 25.70 8.11
CA ILE A 328 -0.19 26.24 7.08
C ILE A 328 0.51 26.48 5.74
N GLY A 329 1.83 26.66 5.72
CA GLY A 329 2.61 26.94 4.50
C GLY A 329 2.98 25.73 3.62
N TRP A 330 2.66 24.49 4.02
CA TRP A 330 3.21 23.27 3.41
C TRP A 330 2.17 22.18 3.03
N PHE A 331 0.91 22.58 2.81
CA PHE A 331 -0.14 21.75 2.20
C PHE A 331 -0.65 22.36 0.89
#